data_AF-A0A0H4BCR3-F1
#
_entry.id   AF-A0A0H4BCR3-F1
#
_cell.length_a   1.000
_cell.length_b   1.000
_cell.length_c   1.000
_cell.angle_alpha   90.00
_cell.angle_beta   90.00
_cell.angle_gamma   90.00
#
_symmetry.space_group_name_H-M   'P 1'
#
loop_
_entity.id
_entity.type
_entity.pdbx_description
1 polymer ?
#
loop_
_entity_poly.entity_id
_entity_poly.type
_entity_poly.pdbx_seq_one_letter_code
_entity_poly.pdbx_strand_id
1 'polypeptide(L)'
;MSNSMAEAKAPAFLNVKPGDYVIIQAEQRVALEPDANWWMGQVVFCEGGARDPRVNTMFQIANVDDGCILWVNADEVTHVVRSFDELTLNV
;
A
#
# COMPACT_ATOMS: atom_id res chain seq x y z
N MET A 1 -14.10 9.72 35.46
CA MET A 1 -13.42 8.64 34.72
C MET A 1 -13.34 9.11 33.27
N SER A 2 -12.21 9.70 32.86
CA SER A 2 -11.99 10.09 31.47
C SER A 2 -11.62 8.85 30.67
N ASN A 3 -12.51 8.39 29.81
CA ASN A 3 -12.19 7.35 28.84
C ASN A 3 -11.20 7.96 27.83
N SER A 4 -9.93 7.62 27.96
CA SER A 4 -8.93 7.86 26.91
C SER A 4 -9.26 6.91 25.76
N MET A 5 -10.05 7.38 24.80
CA MET A 5 -10.13 6.75 23.49
C MET A 5 -8.71 6.82 22.92
N ALA A 6 -8.00 5.69 22.93
CA ALA A 6 -6.77 5.58 22.16
C ALA A 6 -7.12 5.97 20.72
N GLU A 7 -6.51 7.03 20.20
CA GLU A 7 -6.65 7.40 18.79
C GLU A 7 -6.27 6.17 17.97
N ALA A 8 -7.26 5.52 17.36
CA ALA A 8 -7.01 4.44 16.43
C ALA A 8 -6.19 5.06 15.29
N LYS A 9 -4.92 4.68 15.18
CA LYS A 9 -4.03 5.12 14.11
C LYS A 9 -4.74 4.84 12.79
N ALA A 10 -4.99 5.90 12.02
CA ALA A 10 -5.66 5.78 10.73
C ALA A 10 -4.93 4.72 9.86
N PRO A 11 -5.67 3.85 9.13
CA PRO A 11 -5.05 2.85 8.28
C PRO A 11 -4.05 3.47 7.30
N ALA A 12 -2.89 2.83 7.13
CA ALA A 12 -1.80 3.37 6.34
C ALA A 12 -2.18 3.59 4.86
N PHE A 13 -3.09 2.77 4.32
CA PHE A 13 -3.55 2.84 2.94
C PHE A 13 -4.28 4.15 2.58
N LEU A 14 -4.83 4.87 3.57
CA LEU A 14 -5.58 6.11 3.32
C LEU A 14 -4.72 7.22 2.71
N ASN A 15 -3.40 7.18 2.92
CA ASN A 15 -2.47 8.20 2.45
C ASN A 15 -1.56 7.71 1.29
N VAL A 16 -1.85 6.53 0.73
CA VAL A 16 -1.08 5.96 -0.38
C VAL A 16 -1.30 6.77 -1.66
N LYS A 17 -0.21 7.12 -2.34
CA LYS A 17 -0.21 7.81 -3.62
C LYS A 17 0.63 7.07 -4.67
N PRO A 18 0.39 7.29 -5.98
CA PRO A 18 1.28 6.79 -7.02
C PRO A 18 2.73 7.20 -6.75
N GLY A 19 3.65 6.24 -6.94
CA GLY A 19 5.08 6.39 -6.65
C GLY A 19 5.51 5.90 -5.27
N ASP A 20 4.61 5.77 -4.30
CA ASP A 20 4.93 5.17 -3.00
C ASP A 20 5.32 3.68 -3.17
N TYR A 21 6.25 3.21 -2.34
CA TYR A 21 6.49 1.79 -2.16
C TYR A 21 5.64 1.29 -1.01
N VAL A 22 5.11 0.08 -1.12
CA VAL A 22 4.22 -0.51 -0.11
C VAL A 22 4.54 -1.98 0.12
N ILE A 23 4.26 -2.44 1.34
CA ILE A 23 4.33 -3.85 1.71
C ILE A 23 2.92 -4.42 1.70
N ILE A 24 2.75 -5.51 0.97
CA ILE A 24 1.46 -6.14 0.72
C ILE A 24 1.46 -7.50 1.37
N GLN A 25 0.40 -7.78 2.12
CA GLN A 25 0.13 -9.11 2.66
C GLN A 25 -1.02 -9.74 1.88
N ALA A 26 -0.71 -10.40 0.76
CA ALA A 26 -1.67 -11.10 -0.07
C ALA A 26 -0.98 -12.27 -0.78
N GLU A 27 -1.74 -13.32 -1.10
CA GLU A 27 -1.25 -14.42 -1.93
C GLU A 27 -0.79 -13.86 -3.27
N GLN A 28 0.53 -13.85 -3.50
CA GLN A 28 1.06 -13.56 -4.82
C GLN A 28 0.69 -14.73 -5.72
N ARG A 29 -0.33 -14.56 -6.57
CA ARG A 29 -0.83 -15.60 -7.51
C ARG A 29 0.23 -16.13 -8.50
N VAL A 30 1.46 -15.60 -8.45
CA VAL A 30 2.59 -15.94 -9.33
C VAL A 30 3.72 -16.67 -8.57
N ALA A 31 3.71 -16.71 -7.24
CA ALA A 31 4.78 -17.33 -6.46
C ALA A 31 4.38 -18.74 -5.97
N LEU A 32 5.17 -19.74 -6.35
CA LEU A 32 4.94 -21.18 -6.16
C LEU A 32 5.19 -21.69 -4.73
N GLU A 33 5.37 -20.83 -3.72
CA GLU A 33 5.80 -21.26 -2.39
C GLU A 33 4.95 -20.74 -1.21
N PRO A 34 4.85 -21.52 -0.11
CA PRO A 34 3.86 -21.33 0.95
C PRO A 34 4.07 -20.09 1.84
N ASP A 35 5.22 -19.42 1.74
CA ASP A 35 5.58 -18.22 2.50
C ASP A 35 5.51 -16.92 1.66
N ALA A 36 5.00 -16.99 0.43
CA ALA A 36 4.91 -15.89 -0.53
C ALA A 36 3.74 -14.91 -0.32
N ASN A 37 3.22 -14.84 0.91
CA ASN A 37 2.10 -13.95 1.25
C ASN A 37 2.53 -12.50 1.45
N TRP A 38 3.82 -12.20 1.37
CA TRP A 38 4.36 -10.87 1.54
C TRP A 38 5.22 -10.49 0.36
N TRP A 39 4.94 -9.33 -0.22
CA TRP A 39 5.75 -8.78 -1.30
C TRP A 39 5.72 -7.26 -1.26
N MET A 40 6.71 -6.67 -1.92
CA MET A 40 6.83 -5.22 -2.03
C MET A 40 6.49 -4.79 -3.44
N GLY A 41 5.77 -3.68 -3.55
CA GLY A 41 5.42 -3.11 -4.84
C GLY A 41 5.42 -1.60 -4.83
N GLN A 42 5.57 -1.02 -6.02
CA GLN A 42 5.40 0.42 -6.23
C GLN A 42 3.98 0.69 -6.73
N VAL A 43 3.32 1.67 -6.14
CA VAL A 43 1.96 2.06 -6.53
C VAL A 43 2.00 2.78 -7.86
N VAL A 44 1.31 2.23 -8.85
CA VAL A 44 1.18 2.80 -10.20
C VAL A 44 -0.06 3.69 -10.29
N PHE A 45 -1.16 3.24 -9.69
CA PHE A 45 -2.45 3.93 -9.78
C PHE A 45 -3.31 3.65 -8.55
N CYS A 46 -4.07 4.66 -8.11
CA CYS A 46 -5.02 4.56 -7.00
C CYS A 46 -6.46 4.69 -7.53
N GLU A 47 -7.31 3.71 -7.23
CA GLU A 47 -8.73 3.70 -7.59
C GLU A 47 -9.58 3.99 -6.35
N GLY A 48 -10.39 5.03 -6.45
CA GLY A 48 -11.38 5.39 -5.45
C GLY A 48 -12.58 4.45 -5.47
N GLY A 49 -13.26 4.30 -4.33
CA GLY A 49 -14.42 3.44 -4.22
C GLY A 49 -15.63 3.98 -4.98
N ALA A 50 -16.48 3.09 -5.50
CA ALA A 50 -17.71 3.46 -6.21
C ALA A 50 -18.68 4.34 -5.37
N ARG A 51 -18.61 4.23 -4.03
CA ARG A 51 -19.43 5.02 -3.10
C ARG A 51 -18.82 6.38 -2.77
N ASP A 52 -17.49 6.44 -2.70
CA ASP A 52 -16.74 7.68 -2.49
C ASP A 52 -15.41 7.60 -3.25
N PRO A 53 -15.31 8.26 -4.43
CA PRO A 53 -14.10 8.26 -5.24
C PRO A 53 -12.87 8.86 -4.56
N ARG A 54 -13.02 9.53 -3.41
CA ARG A 54 -11.91 10.11 -2.64
C ARG A 54 -11.26 9.11 -1.70
N VAL A 55 -11.89 7.96 -1.47
CA VAL A 55 -11.38 6.91 -0.59
C VAL A 55 -10.86 5.78 -1.45
N ASN A 56 -9.54 5.60 -1.47
CA ASN A 56 -8.90 4.53 -2.22
C ASN A 56 -9.39 3.16 -1.71
N THR A 57 -9.87 2.32 -2.64
CA THR A 57 -10.30 0.95 -2.33
C THR A 57 -9.47 -0.11 -3.05
N MET A 58 -8.77 0.26 -4.11
CA MET A 58 -7.94 -0.64 -4.91
C MET A 58 -6.72 0.11 -5.46
N PHE A 59 -5.62 -0.60 -5.65
CA PHE A 59 -4.38 -0.07 -6.21
C PHE A 59 -3.90 -0.93 -7.37
N GLN A 60 -3.38 -0.32 -8.43
CA GLN A 60 -2.47 -1.01 -9.34
C GLN A 60 -1.07 -0.91 -8.77
N ILE A 61 -0.41 -2.04 -8.61
CA ILE A 61 0.90 -2.12 -8.00
C ILE A 61 1.81 -2.95 -8.90
N ALA A 62 2.97 -2.40 -9.22
CA ALA A 62 4.05 -3.12 -9.88
C ALA A 62 4.90 -3.83 -8.81
N ASN A 63 5.02 -5.15 -8.88
CA ASN A 63 5.90 -5.91 -8.00
C ASN A 63 7.37 -5.53 -8.27
N VAL A 64 8.14 -5.30 -7.20
CA VAL A 64 9.55 -4.85 -7.30
C VAL A 64 10.47 -5.93 -7.87
N ASP A 65 10.15 -7.21 -7.67
CA ASP A 65 11.02 -8.32 -8.06
C ASP A 65 10.93 -8.64 -9.55
N ASP A 66 9.73 -8.59 -10.14
CA ASP A 66 9.47 -9.02 -11.52
C ASP A 66 8.79 -7.96 -12.42
N GLY A 67 8.33 -6.85 -11.84
CA GLY A 67 7.63 -5.78 -12.55
C GLY A 67 6.18 -6.10 -12.93
N CYS A 68 5.63 -7.26 -12.53
CA CYS A 68 4.24 -7.61 -12.82
C CYS A 68 3.28 -6.61 -12.16
N ILE A 69 2.29 -6.13 -12.91
CA ILE A 69 1.28 -5.20 -12.40
C ILE A 69 0.04 -5.98 -11.96
N LEU A 70 -0.32 -5.84 -10.69
CA LEU A 70 -1.43 -6.52 -10.05
C LEU A 70 -2.40 -5.49 -9.44
N TRP A 71 -3.69 -5.84 -9.45
CA TRP A 71 -4.68 -5.12 -8.66
C TRP A 71 -4.69 -5.68 -7.23
N VAL A 72 -4.60 -4.78 -6.25
CA VAL A 72 -4.47 -5.10 -4.82
C VAL A 72 -5.50 -4.30 -4.04
N ASN A 73 -6.24 -4.97 -3.15
CA ASN A 73 -7.22 -4.31 -2.31
C ASN A 73 -6.52 -3.42 -1.28
N ALA A 74 -7.20 -2.35 -0.85
CA ALA A 74 -6.57 -1.41 0.07
C ALA A 74 -6.24 -2.00 1.45
N ASP A 75 -6.97 -3.03 1.89
CA ASP A 75 -6.75 -3.73 3.15
C ASP A 75 -5.58 -4.74 3.11
N GLU A 76 -5.18 -5.18 1.92
CA GLU A 76 -3.98 -6.00 1.70
C GLU A 76 -2.68 -5.18 1.82
N VAL A 77 -2.77 -3.84 1.72
CA VAL A 77 -1.64 -2.93 1.95
C VAL A 77 -1.46 -2.69 3.45
N THR A 78 -0.35 -3.22 3.98
CA THR A 78 -0.09 -3.19 5.42
C THR A 78 0.77 -1.99 5.83
N HIS A 79 1.73 -1.60 4.98
CA HIS A 79 2.69 -0.55 5.28
C HIS A 79 3.03 0.27 4.03
N VAL A 80 3.26 1.56 4.24
CA VAL A 80 3.83 2.45 3.22
C VAL A 80 5.30 2.68 3.54
N VAL A 81 6.15 2.26 2.62
CA VAL A 81 7.59 2.53 2.60
C VAL A 81 7.77 3.79 1.74
N ARG A 82 7.72 4.97 2.37
CA ARG A 82 7.92 6.22 1.62
C ARG A 82 9.33 6.23 1.00
N SER A 83 9.42 6.65 -0.26
CA SER A 83 10.68 6.90 -0.95
C SER A 83 11.52 7.89 -0.13
N PHE A 84 12.84 7.72 -0.16
CA PHE A 84 13.81 8.62 0.45
C PHE A 84 13.81 10.03 -0.18
N ASP A 85 13.05 10.26 -1.26
CA ASP A 85 12.99 11.52 -2.02
C ASP A 85 12.49 12.75 -1.22
N GLU A 86 11.91 12.56 -0.03
CA GLU A 86 11.58 13.67 0.88
C GLU A 86 12.78 14.14 1.74
N LEU A 87 13.90 13.39 1.76
CA LEU A 87 15.19 13.93 2.17
C LEU A 87 15.78 14.68 0.98
N THR A 88 15.23 15.87 0.74
CA THR A 88 15.98 16.93 0.08
C THR A 88 17.37 16.97 0.71
N LEU A 89 18.37 16.46 0.00
CA LEU A 89 19.76 16.73 0.31
C LEU A 89 19.88 18.24 0.17
N ASN A 90 19.81 18.95 1.29
CA ASN A 90 20.29 20.31 1.40
C ASN A 90 21.79 20.25 1.11
N VAL A 91 22.16 20.31 -0.17
CA VAL A 91 23.53 20.54 -0.65
C VAL A 91 23.75 22.04 -0.77
#